data_AF-A0A3N1SVH1-F1
#
_entry.id   AF-A0A3N1SVH1-F1
#
_cell.length_a   1.000
_cell.length_b   1.000
_cell.length_c   1.000
_cell.angle_alpha   90.00
_cell.angle_beta   90.00
_cell.angle_gamma   90.00
#
_symmetry.space_group_name_H-M   'P 1'
#
loop_
_entity.id
_entity.type
_entity.pdbx_description
1 polymer ?
#
loop_
_entity_poly.entity_id
_entity_poly.type
_entity_poly.pdbx_seq_one_letter_code
_entity_poly.pdbx_strand_id
1 'polypeptide(L)'
;MTDESWAGWYRDRQGSDAVILTTDGQQLRLRIRGVDFEGESFDGLRPAAGTPDQGEVFALADGVLNDCVLEWDLPFPVTADGVPQQARLSCLLSLRRPDPYLYLELQFGGAGFRSHRAESDFGSALATIQRVLPPGVRLRSCIACAFSDYFPAPGRGLSGGLACFRGAKDEYRGADGRGDVLDLWDRRSGFVQETWSCPEFEPRPTAGAGTGHRGAFPLELA
;
A
#
# COMPACT_ATOMS: atom_id res chain seq x y z
N MET A 1 -14.42 3.03 9.28
CA MET A 1 -13.83 1.99 8.41
C MET A 1 -13.66 0.75 9.27
N THR A 2 -13.81 -0.44 8.72
CA THR A 2 -13.65 -1.68 9.48
C THR A 2 -12.21 -2.13 9.40
N ASP A 3 -11.63 -2.51 10.53
CA ASP A 3 -10.28 -3.08 10.56
C ASP A 3 -10.23 -4.42 9.82
N GLU A 4 -9.18 -4.62 9.04
CA GLU A 4 -8.76 -5.93 8.53
C GLU A 4 -7.59 -6.46 9.34
N SER A 5 -7.45 -7.78 9.43
CA SER A 5 -6.35 -8.42 10.16
C SER A 5 -5.84 -9.63 9.40
N TRP A 6 -4.51 -9.72 9.27
CA TRP A 6 -3.83 -10.75 8.50
C TRP A 6 -2.71 -11.37 9.33
N ALA A 7 -2.63 -12.70 9.30
CA ALA A 7 -1.53 -13.41 9.92
C ALA A 7 -0.27 -13.30 9.05
N GLY A 8 0.87 -13.21 9.72
CA GLY A 8 2.16 -13.12 9.06
C GLY A 8 3.31 -13.56 9.95
N TRP A 9 4.51 -13.27 9.46
CA TRP A 9 5.78 -13.55 10.12
C TRP A 9 6.63 -12.29 10.17
N TYR A 10 7.20 -12.03 11.34
CA TYR A 10 8.29 -11.10 11.54
C TYR A 10 9.58 -11.89 11.71
N ARG A 11 10.68 -11.42 11.10
CA ARG A 11 12.01 -12.02 11.25
C ARG A 11 13.08 -10.95 11.43
N ASP A 12 13.97 -11.15 12.39
CA ASP A 12 15.13 -10.31 12.65
C ASP A 12 16.34 -11.16 13.08
N ARG A 13 17.39 -10.52 13.60
CA ARG A 13 18.60 -11.19 14.11
C ARG A 13 18.35 -12.17 15.27
N GLN A 14 17.23 -12.08 15.97
CA GLN A 14 16.89 -12.92 17.12
C GLN A 14 16.04 -14.14 16.74
N GLY A 15 15.45 -14.16 15.54
CA GLY A 15 14.68 -15.29 15.05
C GLY A 15 13.44 -14.87 14.28
N SER A 16 12.43 -15.74 14.30
CA SER A 16 11.16 -15.54 13.61
C SER A 16 10.00 -15.67 14.59
N ASP A 17 9.03 -14.77 14.48
CA ASP A 17 7.85 -14.72 15.33
C ASP A 17 6.60 -14.58 14.47
N ALA A 18 5.54 -15.31 14.83
CA ALA A 18 4.23 -15.11 14.23
C ALA A 18 3.66 -13.78 14.69
N VAL A 19 3.03 -13.05 13.77
CA VAL A 19 2.47 -11.72 14.02
C VAL A 19 1.08 -11.61 13.41
N ILE A 20 0.29 -10.68 13.95
CA ILE A 20 -0.95 -10.23 13.34
C ILE A 20 -0.74 -8.78 12.90
N LEU A 21 -0.93 -8.52 11.62
CA LEU A 21 -0.98 -7.18 11.07
C LEU A 21 -2.43 -6.76 10.95
N THR A 22 -2.76 -5.59 11.50
CA THR A 22 -4.08 -5.00 11.45
C THR A 22 -4.04 -3.67 10.74
N THR A 23 -5.05 -3.36 9.93
CA THR A 23 -5.17 -2.05 9.31
C THR A 23 -6.60 -1.63 9.03
N ASP A 24 -6.86 -0.32 9.09
CA ASP A 24 -8.11 0.30 8.64
C ASP A 24 -7.96 1.03 7.30
N GLY A 25 -6.83 0.81 6.62
CA GLY A 25 -6.43 1.48 5.39
C GLY A 25 -5.65 2.77 5.59
N GLN A 26 -5.63 3.35 6.79
CA GLN A 26 -4.84 4.55 7.12
C GLN A 26 -3.74 4.21 8.13
N GLN A 27 -4.11 3.53 9.21
CA GLN A 27 -3.22 3.12 10.29
C GLN A 27 -2.88 1.63 10.16
N LEU A 28 -1.60 1.30 10.30
CA LEU A 28 -1.08 -0.05 10.51
C LEU A 28 -0.86 -0.27 12.00
N ARG A 29 -1.19 -1.48 12.46
CA ARG A 29 -0.85 -2.00 13.78
C ARG A 29 -0.22 -3.37 13.62
N LEU A 30 0.85 -3.63 14.35
CA LEU A 30 1.58 -4.90 14.31
C LEU A 30 2.06 -5.25 15.71
N ARG A 31 1.72 -6.45 16.19
CA ARG A 31 2.20 -6.93 17.49
C ARG A 31 3.35 -7.91 17.32
N ILE A 32 4.52 -7.57 17.85
CA ILE A 32 5.75 -8.37 17.76
C ILE A 32 6.28 -8.65 19.17
N ARG A 33 6.46 -9.92 19.53
CA ARG A 33 6.98 -10.34 20.86
C ARG A 33 6.29 -9.64 22.04
N GLY A 34 4.99 -9.39 21.91
CA GLY A 34 4.18 -8.74 22.93
C GLY A 34 4.14 -7.20 22.86
N VAL A 35 4.95 -6.56 22.02
CA VAL A 35 5.02 -5.12 21.80
C VAL A 35 4.16 -4.70 20.61
N ASP A 36 3.32 -3.68 20.80
CA ASP A 36 2.51 -3.11 19.74
C ASP A 36 3.29 -2.02 19.00
N PHE A 37 3.30 -2.11 17.67
CA PHE A 37 3.84 -1.12 16.75
C PHE A 37 2.73 -0.49 15.93
N GLU A 38 2.81 0.81 15.71
CA GLU A 38 1.82 1.58 14.97
C GLU A 38 2.50 2.56 13.99
N GLY A 39 1.89 2.76 12.83
CA GLY A 39 2.32 3.78 11.86
C GLY A 39 1.37 3.86 10.67
N GLU A 40 1.47 4.91 9.85
CA GLU A 40 0.68 5.03 8.60
C GLU A 40 1.28 4.20 7.45
N SER A 41 2.57 3.86 7.58
CA SER A 41 3.36 3.12 6.60
C SER A 41 4.21 2.03 7.27
N PHE A 42 4.61 1.01 6.49
CA PHE A 42 5.44 -0.08 7.01
C PHE A 42 6.84 0.39 7.44
N ASP A 43 7.41 1.35 6.72
CA ASP A 43 8.67 2.03 7.05
C ASP A 43 8.49 3.19 8.04
N GLY A 44 7.29 3.30 8.65
CA GLY A 44 6.93 4.27 9.68
C GLY A 44 6.43 3.63 10.97
N LEU A 45 6.53 2.30 11.11
CA LEU A 45 6.10 1.57 12.30
C LEU A 45 6.98 1.92 13.52
N ARG A 46 6.37 2.47 14.56
CA ARG A 46 7.02 2.83 15.83
C ARG A 46 6.36 2.08 16.98
N PRO A 47 7.07 1.77 18.08
CA PRO A 47 6.42 1.27 19.29
C PRO A 47 5.27 2.21 19.72
N ALA A 48 4.13 1.64 20.11
CA ALA A 48 2.96 2.40 20.54
C ALA A 48 3.31 3.35 21.69
N ALA A 49 2.60 4.48 21.77
CA ALA A 49 2.87 5.50 22.79
C ALA A 49 2.81 4.92 24.21
N GLY A 50 3.80 5.27 25.04
CA GLY A 50 3.91 4.75 26.41
C GLY A 50 4.60 3.39 26.53
N THR A 51 4.98 2.76 25.42
CA THR A 51 5.84 1.56 25.45
C THR A 51 7.23 1.95 25.97
N PRO A 52 7.81 1.21 26.93
CA PRO A 52 9.20 1.41 27.37
C PRO A 52 10.18 1.32 26.20
N ASP A 53 11.40 1.84 26.36
CA ASP A 53 12.43 1.72 25.31
C ASP A 53 12.64 0.25 24.93
N GLN A 54 12.58 -0.02 23.63
CA GLN A 54 12.72 -1.37 23.06
C GLN A 54 13.98 -1.53 22.21
N GLY A 55 14.92 -0.57 22.23
CA GLY A 55 16.13 -0.57 21.39
C GLY A 55 17.05 -1.78 21.61
N GLU A 56 16.98 -2.46 22.75
CA GLU A 56 17.73 -3.70 22.98
C GLU A 56 17.08 -4.91 22.28
N VAL A 57 15.75 -4.89 22.15
CA VAL A 57 14.94 -6.00 21.61
C VAL A 57 14.74 -5.86 20.10
N PHE A 58 14.52 -4.65 19.60
CA PHE A 58 14.29 -4.38 18.18
C PHE A 58 15.37 -3.46 17.62
N ALA A 59 15.74 -3.68 16.37
CA ALA A 59 16.53 -2.69 15.64
C ALA A 59 15.61 -1.50 15.31
N LEU A 60 15.87 -0.37 15.95
CA LEU A 60 15.14 0.87 15.73
C LEU A 60 16.09 1.91 15.12
N ALA A 61 15.70 2.53 14.01
CA ALA A 61 16.38 3.70 13.44
C ALA A 61 15.48 4.92 13.60
N ASP A 62 15.94 5.94 14.32
CA ASP A 62 15.16 7.13 14.66
C ASP A 62 13.79 6.79 15.31
N GLY A 63 13.77 5.70 16.09
CA GLY A 63 12.58 5.16 16.76
C GLY A 63 11.62 4.35 15.88
N VAL A 64 12.00 4.07 14.62
CA VAL A 64 11.21 3.29 13.65
C VAL A 64 11.77 1.88 13.51
N LEU A 65 10.90 0.89 13.41
CA LEU A 65 11.24 -0.52 13.18
C LEU A 65 12.09 -0.69 11.90
N ASN A 66 13.21 -1.39 12.02
CA ASN A 66 14.20 -1.56 10.97
C ASN A 66 14.88 -2.94 11.08
N ASP A 67 15.76 -3.27 10.13
CA ASP A 67 16.59 -4.49 10.08
C ASP A 67 15.79 -5.79 10.30
N CYS A 68 14.61 -5.86 9.68
CA CYS A 68 13.71 -7.00 9.78
C CYS A 68 13.10 -7.36 8.43
N VAL A 69 12.41 -8.50 8.41
CA VAL A 69 11.61 -8.98 7.30
C VAL A 69 10.19 -9.24 7.80
N LEU A 70 9.21 -8.69 7.09
CA LEU A 70 7.80 -8.95 7.26
C LEU A 70 7.30 -9.80 6.08
N GLU A 71 6.55 -10.85 6.37
CA GLU A 71 5.92 -11.71 5.37
C GLU A 71 4.46 -11.95 5.76
N TRP A 72 3.51 -11.72 4.86
CA TRP A 72 2.09 -11.94 5.13
C TRP A 72 1.31 -12.17 3.83
N ASP A 73 0.14 -12.78 3.97
CA ASP A 73 -0.84 -12.92 2.91
C ASP A 73 -2.08 -12.10 3.25
N LEU A 74 -2.65 -11.39 2.28
CA LEU A 74 -3.93 -10.72 2.42
C LEU A 74 -4.91 -11.13 1.31
N PRO A 75 -6.22 -11.20 1.61
CA PRO A 75 -7.23 -11.21 0.57
C PRO A 75 -7.11 -9.93 -0.26
N PHE A 76 -6.99 -10.06 -1.59
CA PHE A 76 -6.84 -8.92 -2.48
C PHE A 76 -7.96 -8.87 -3.53
N PRO A 77 -8.81 -7.83 -3.53
CA PRO A 77 -9.91 -7.75 -4.48
C PRO A 77 -9.39 -7.41 -5.89
N VAL A 78 -9.96 -8.08 -6.88
CA VAL A 78 -9.73 -7.85 -8.30
C VAL A 78 -11.07 -7.75 -9.04
N THR A 79 -11.03 -7.31 -10.28
CA THR A 79 -12.15 -7.38 -11.22
C THR A 79 -11.70 -8.17 -12.43
N ALA A 80 -12.47 -9.18 -12.83
CA ALA A 80 -12.24 -9.96 -14.04
C ALA A 80 -13.45 -9.82 -14.95
N ASP A 81 -13.25 -9.24 -16.14
CA ASP A 81 -14.32 -8.96 -17.11
C ASP A 81 -15.51 -8.19 -16.52
N GLY A 82 -15.20 -7.21 -15.67
CA GLY A 82 -16.19 -6.38 -14.96
C GLY A 82 -16.79 -7.04 -13.71
N VAL A 83 -16.47 -8.30 -13.42
CA VAL A 83 -17.01 -9.04 -12.27
C VAL A 83 -16.03 -8.97 -11.09
N PRO A 84 -16.46 -8.52 -9.89
CA PRO A 84 -15.64 -8.57 -8.68
C PRO A 84 -15.25 -10.01 -8.32
N GLN A 85 -13.97 -10.23 -8.05
CA GLN A 85 -13.43 -11.51 -7.60
C GLN A 85 -12.37 -11.30 -6.51
N GLN A 86 -12.03 -12.38 -5.81
CA GLN A 86 -11.04 -12.39 -4.74
C GLN A 86 -9.77 -13.11 -5.20
N ALA A 87 -8.63 -12.46 -5.04
CA ALA A 87 -7.30 -13.03 -5.17
C ALA A 87 -6.61 -13.09 -3.80
N ARG A 88 -5.41 -13.68 -3.74
CA ARG A 88 -4.53 -13.59 -2.58
C ARG A 88 -3.26 -12.84 -2.97
N LEU A 89 -2.90 -11.81 -2.21
CA LEU A 89 -1.63 -11.11 -2.38
C LEU A 89 -0.67 -11.55 -1.28
N SER A 90 0.43 -12.18 -1.67
CA SER A 90 1.56 -12.50 -0.80
C SER A 90 2.55 -11.36 -0.82
N CYS A 91 2.95 -10.88 0.36
CA CYS A 91 3.86 -9.78 0.56
C CYS A 91 5.12 -10.26 1.27
N LEU A 92 6.29 -9.90 0.73
CA LEU A 92 7.59 -10.07 1.37
C LEU A 92 8.30 -8.72 1.38
N LEU A 93 8.46 -8.16 2.57
CA LEU A 93 9.05 -6.85 2.79
C LEU A 93 10.28 -6.97 3.67
N SER A 94 11.45 -6.56 3.17
CA SER A 94 12.63 -6.35 4.00
C SER A 94 12.77 -4.86 4.30
N LEU A 95 12.73 -4.50 5.59
CA LEU A 95 12.99 -3.15 6.08
C LEU A 95 14.49 -2.90 6.34
N ARG A 96 15.38 -3.69 5.71
CA ARG A 96 16.83 -3.51 5.83
C ARG A 96 17.28 -2.31 5.02
N ARG A 97 18.19 -1.50 5.59
CA ARG A 97 18.78 -0.32 4.92
C ARG A 97 20.16 -0.65 4.30
N PRO A 98 20.61 0.08 3.26
CA PRO A 98 20.04 1.30 2.71
C PRO A 98 18.78 1.10 1.85
N ASP A 99 18.61 -0.07 1.23
CA ASP A 99 17.55 -0.30 0.25
C ASP A 99 16.52 -1.30 0.78
N PRO A 100 15.33 -0.84 1.24
CA PRO A 100 14.24 -1.75 1.52
C PRO A 100 13.89 -2.53 0.26
N TYR A 101 13.53 -3.79 0.44
CA TYR A 101 13.14 -4.69 -0.65
C TYR A 101 11.67 -5.02 -0.49
N LEU A 102 10.88 -4.80 -1.54
CA LEU A 102 9.51 -5.31 -1.63
C LEU A 102 9.40 -6.33 -2.78
N TYR A 103 8.72 -7.44 -2.47
CA TYR A 103 8.26 -8.41 -3.45
C TYR A 103 6.80 -8.77 -3.19
N LEU A 104 6.01 -8.72 -4.24
CA LEU A 104 4.60 -9.05 -4.23
C LEU A 104 4.32 -10.19 -5.21
N GLU A 105 3.45 -11.11 -4.80
CA GLU A 105 2.92 -12.17 -5.66
C GLU A 105 1.41 -12.27 -5.50
N LEU A 106 0.67 -12.01 -6.57
CA LEU A 106 -0.77 -12.15 -6.63
C LEU A 106 -1.14 -13.53 -7.18
N GLN A 107 -1.83 -14.33 -6.38
CA GLN A 107 -2.41 -15.61 -6.80
C GLN A 107 -3.85 -15.40 -7.27
N PHE A 108 -4.12 -15.69 -8.54
CA PHE A 108 -5.44 -15.55 -9.15
C PHE A 108 -5.66 -16.58 -10.25
N GLY A 109 -6.82 -17.24 -10.27
CA GLY A 109 -7.16 -18.22 -11.31
C GLY A 109 -6.21 -19.42 -11.41
N GLY A 110 -5.54 -19.79 -10.31
CA GLY A 110 -4.54 -20.87 -10.28
C GLY A 110 -3.15 -20.48 -10.82
N ALA A 111 -2.93 -19.20 -11.15
CA ALA A 111 -1.65 -18.66 -11.59
C ALA A 111 -1.10 -17.62 -10.60
N GLY A 112 0.23 -17.49 -10.56
CA GLY A 112 0.94 -16.48 -9.78
C GLY A 112 1.49 -15.36 -10.67
N PHE A 113 1.18 -14.11 -10.32
CA PHE A 113 1.62 -12.90 -11.01
C PHE A 113 2.52 -12.09 -10.07
N ARG A 114 3.72 -11.74 -10.52
CA ARG A 114 4.80 -11.30 -9.62
C ARG A 114 5.30 -9.90 -9.98
N SER A 115 5.63 -9.12 -8.96
CA SER A 115 6.42 -7.90 -9.11
C SER A 115 7.89 -8.22 -9.40
N HIS A 116 8.72 -7.20 -9.61
CA HIS A 116 10.17 -7.40 -9.57
C HIS A 116 10.63 -7.80 -8.16
N ARG A 117 11.80 -8.44 -8.08
CA ARG A 117 12.42 -8.85 -6.81
C ARG A 117 13.16 -7.68 -6.11
N ALA A 118 12.76 -6.43 -6.23
CA ALA A 118 13.41 -5.33 -5.50
C ALA A 118 12.63 -4.05 -5.82
N GLU A 119 11.31 -4.10 -5.66
CA GLU A 119 10.50 -2.91 -5.84
C GLU A 119 10.75 -1.98 -4.66
N SER A 120 10.82 -0.68 -4.93
CA SER A 120 11.06 0.34 -3.90
C SER A 120 9.83 0.64 -3.04
N ASP A 121 8.63 0.33 -3.57
CA ASP A 121 7.34 0.73 -2.98
C ASP A 121 6.18 -0.10 -3.52
N PHE A 122 5.07 -0.08 -2.77
CA PHE A 122 3.86 -0.83 -3.11
C PHE A 122 3.21 -0.38 -4.42
N GLY A 123 3.24 0.93 -4.74
CA GLY A 123 2.65 1.46 -5.97
C GLY A 123 3.27 0.84 -7.22
N SER A 124 4.60 0.81 -7.27
CA SER A 124 5.38 0.21 -8.36
C SER A 124 5.18 -1.29 -8.46
N ALA A 125 5.24 -2.00 -7.33
CA ALA A 125 5.07 -3.44 -7.29
C ALA A 125 3.68 -3.86 -7.80
N LEU A 126 2.63 -3.14 -7.40
CA LEU A 126 1.27 -3.38 -7.87
C LEU A 126 1.09 -2.98 -9.33
N ALA A 127 1.74 -1.92 -9.80
CA ALA A 127 1.76 -1.55 -11.22
C ALA A 127 2.42 -2.64 -12.08
N THR A 128 3.54 -3.21 -11.63
CA THR A 128 4.21 -4.35 -12.27
C THR A 128 3.27 -5.55 -12.38
N ILE A 129 2.59 -5.92 -11.28
CA ILE A 129 1.59 -6.99 -11.29
C ILE A 129 0.46 -6.70 -12.29
N GLN A 130 -0.09 -5.47 -12.28
CA GLN A 130 -1.17 -5.10 -13.19
C GLN A 130 -0.79 -5.22 -14.67
N ARG A 131 0.48 -4.98 -15.04
CA ARG A 131 0.96 -5.09 -16.42
C ARG A 131 1.04 -6.54 -16.91
N VAL A 132 1.27 -7.50 -16.01
CA VAL A 132 1.39 -8.93 -16.36
C VAL A 132 0.10 -9.72 -16.15
N LEU A 133 -0.94 -9.09 -15.60
CA LEU A 133 -2.25 -9.69 -15.44
C LEU A 133 -2.90 -10.00 -16.80
N PRO A 134 -3.75 -11.04 -16.89
CA PRO A 134 -4.48 -11.33 -18.12
C PRO A 134 -5.37 -10.15 -18.56
N PRO A 135 -5.65 -10.03 -19.86
CA PRO A 135 -6.66 -9.10 -20.35
C PRO A 135 -7.97 -9.26 -19.58
N GLY A 136 -8.68 -8.15 -19.34
CA GLY A 136 -9.92 -8.16 -18.56
C GLY A 136 -9.73 -8.20 -17.03
N VAL A 137 -8.53 -8.52 -16.52
CA VAL A 137 -8.25 -8.53 -15.07
C VAL A 137 -7.65 -7.21 -14.59
N ARG A 138 -8.20 -6.65 -13.52
CA ARG A 138 -7.78 -5.37 -12.92
C ARG A 138 -7.70 -5.47 -11.40
N LEU A 139 -6.71 -4.81 -10.80
CA LEU A 139 -6.62 -4.64 -9.35
C LEU A 139 -7.74 -3.71 -8.85
N ARG A 140 -8.27 -3.99 -7.67
CA ARG A 140 -9.35 -3.21 -7.04
C ARG A 140 -8.92 -2.63 -5.69
N SER A 141 -7.80 -1.92 -5.65
CA SER A 141 -7.28 -1.27 -4.44
C SER A 141 -7.03 0.23 -4.65
N CYS A 142 -6.71 0.95 -3.59
CA CYS A 142 -6.57 2.40 -3.56
C CYS A 142 -5.55 2.90 -4.58
N ILE A 143 -4.47 2.18 -4.88
CA ILE A 143 -3.54 2.59 -5.96
C ILE A 143 -4.22 2.71 -7.34
N ALA A 144 -5.20 1.85 -7.62
CA ALA A 144 -5.96 1.77 -8.88
C ALA A 144 -7.28 2.56 -8.85
N CYS A 145 -7.55 3.27 -7.75
CA CYS A 145 -8.76 4.08 -7.59
C CYS A 145 -8.66 5.37 -8.42
N ALA A 146 -9.80 5.82 -8.95
CA ALA A 146 -9.93 7.10 -9.63
C ALA A 146 -9.67 8.29 -8.69
N PHE A 147 -9.99 8.16 -7.40
CA PHE A 147 -9.94 9.28 -6.44
C PHE A 147 -8.77 9.18 -5.47
N SER A 148 -7.62 8.74 -5.96
CA SER A 148 -6.42 8.63 -5.14
C SER A 148 -5.22 9.23 -5.84
N ASP A 149 -4.39 9.98 -5.14
CA ASP A 149 -3.17 10.50 -5.76
C ASP A 149 -2.02 10.66 -4.77
N TYR A 150 -0.80 10.65 -5.29
CA TYR A 150 0.36 11.03 -4.50
C TYR A 150 0.48 12.54 -4.46
N PHE A 151 1.19 13.03 -3.44
CA PHE A 151 1.56 14.43 -3.41
C PHE A 151 2.43 14.74 -4.64
N PRO A 152 2.14 15.80 -5.41
CA PRO A 152 2.91 16.13 -6.61
C PRO A 152 4.31 16.72 -6.32
N ALA A 153 5.16 15.90 -5.70
CA ALA A 153 6.55 16.19 -5.41
C ALA A 153 7.43 14.94 -5.66
N PRO A 154 8.74 15.12 -5.87
CA PRO A 154 9.66 14.01 -6.01
C PRO A 154 9.73 13.16 -4.74
N GLY A 155 9.80 11.85 -4.93
CA GLY A 155 9.94 10.88 -3.86
C GLY A 155 8.59 10.45 -3.27
N ARG A 156 8.41 9.14 -3.14
CA ARG A 156 7.31 8.52 -2.42
C ARG A 156 7.89 7.58 -1.37
N GLY A 157 7.17 7.42 -0.25
CA GLY A 157 7.53 6.43 0.75
C GLY A 157 7.27 5.01 0.26
N LEU A 158 7.66 4.03 1.08
CA LEU A 158 7.43 2.61 0.79
C LEU A 158 5.92 2.29 0.64
N SER A 159 5.08 2.88 1.49
CA SER A 159 3.62 2.68 1.53
C SER A 159 2.90 3.85 2.24
N GLY A 160 1.57 3.92 2.15
CA GLY A 160 0.74 4.70 3.08
C GLY A 160 0.63 6.21 2.81
N GLY A 161 1.23 6.69 1.70
CA GLY A 161 1.27 8.11 1.34
C GLY A 161 0.23 8.56 0.31
N LEU A 162 -0.75 7.71 -0.01
CA LEU A 162 -1.70 7.98 -1.08
C LEU A 162 -2.88 8.81 -0.56
N ALA A 163 -3.06 10.03 -1.04
CA ALA A 163 -4.19 10.87 -0.66
C ALA A 163 -5.50 10.31 -1.24
N CYS A 164 -6.56 10.28 -0.43
CA CYS A 164 -7.89 9.85 -0.84
C CYS A 164 -8.82 11.05 -1.03
N PHE A 165 -9.40 11.20 -2.22
CA PHE A 165 -10.29 12.30 -2.60
C PHE A 165 -11.77 11.88 -2.64
N ARG A 166 -12.15 10.82 -1.91
CA ARG A 166 -13.55 10.36 -1.83
C ARG A 166 -14.54 11.45 -1.39
N GLY A 167 -14.09 12.41 -0.58
CA GLY A 167 -14.90 13.56 -0.16
C GLY A 167 -15.00 14.69 -1.18
N ALA A 168 -14.29 14.60 -2.31
CA ALA A 168 -14.23 15.60 -3.38
C ALA A 168 -14.28 14.93 -4.77
N LYS A 169 -15.08 13.85 -4.91
CA LYS A 169 -15.15 13.05 -6.15
C LYS A 169 -15.51 13.89 -7.37
N ASP A 170 -16.51 14.77 -7.23
CA ASP A 170 -17.03 15.53 -8.35
C ASP A 170 -15.99 16.50 -8.91
N GLU A 171 -15.22 17.15 -8.05
CA GLU A 171 -14.13 18.02 -8.47
C GLU A 171 -12.93 17.23 -8.98
N TYR A 172 -12.62 16.10 -8.34
CA TYR A 172 -11.52 15.25 -8.77
C TYR A 172 -11.73 14.65 -10.16
N ARG A 173 -12.98 14.39 -10.58
CA ARG A 173 -13.28 13.92 -11.96
C ARG A 173 -12.80 14.88 -13.04
N GLY A 174 -12.65 16.16 -12.71
CA GLY A 174 -12.09 17.17 -13.62
C GLY A 174 -10.57 17.27 -13.60
N ALA A 175 -9.89 16.67 -12.63
CA ALA A 175 -8.46 16.87 -12.41
C ALA A 175 -7.60 16.10 -13.44
N ASP A 176 -6.73 16.82 -14.13
CA ASP A 176 -5.76 16.28 -15.08
C ASP A 176 -4.37 16.90 -14.83
N GLY A 177 -3.46 16.09 -14.28
CA GLY A 177 -2.09 16.51 -14.01
C GLY A 177 -1.88 17.19 -12.65
N ARG A 178 -0.66 17.71 -12.49
CA ARG A 178 -0.10 18.17 -11.22
C ARG A 178 -0.83 19.36 -10.59
N GLY A 179 -1.19 20.37 -11.39
CA GLY A 179 -1.79 21.61 -10.90
C GLY A 179 -3.13 21.35 -10.22
N ASP A 180 -4.03 20.65 -10.92
CA ASP A 180 -5.37 20.35 -10.43
C ASP A 180 -5.35 19.52 -9.14
N VAL A 181 -4.44 18.55 -9.03
CA VAL A 181 -4.31 17.75 -7.80
C VAL A 181 -3.78 18.57 -6.63
N LEU A 182 -2.86 19.52 -6.87
CA LEU A 182 -2.38 20.43 -5.83
C LEU A 182 -3.52 21.34 -5.33
N ASP A 183 -4.35 21.85 -6.22
CA ASP A 183 -5.50 22.72 -5.87
C ASP A 183 -6.54 21.97 -5.03
N LEU A 184 -6.65 20.65 -5.20
CA LEU A 184 -7.56 19.79 -4.44
C LEU A 184 -6.93 19.24 -3.16
N TRP A 185 -5.64 19.43 -2.90
CA TRP A 185 -4.89 18.66 -1.90
C TRP A 185 -5.47 18.74 -0.48
N ASP A 186 -5.90 19.93 -0.07
CA ASP A 186 -6.49 20.16 1.26
C ASP A 186 -7.93 19.65 1.39
N ARG A 187 -8.51 19.18 0.29
CA ARG A 187 -9.84 18.55 0.24
C ARG A 187 -9.79 17.03 0.37
N ARG A 188 -8.58 16.44 0.47
CA ARG A 188 -8.41 15.00 0.71
C ARG A 188 -9.09 14.59 2.01
N SER A 189 -9.67 13.40 2.03
CA SER A 189 -10.28 12.76 3.20
C SER A 189 -9.25 12.09 4.12
N GLY A 190 -7.96 12.18 3.79
CA GLY A 190 -6.85 11.55 4.51
C GLY A 190 -5.90 10.82 3.58
N PHE A 191 -4.87 10.20 4.17
CA PHE A 191 -3.97 9.28 3.49
C PHE A 191 -4.46 7.85 3.66
N VAL A 192 -4.18 7.02 2.65
CA VAL A 192 -4.52 5.59 2.63
C VAL A 192 -3.35 4.78 2.09
N GLN A 193 -3.33 3.50 2.41
CA GLN A 193 -2.39 2.52 1.86
C GLN A 193 -2.82 2.07 0.47
N GLU A 194 -1.84 1.75 -0.37
CA GLU A 194 -2.00 1.36 -1.77
C GLU A 194 -2.81 0.08 -1.94
N THR A 195 -2.69 -0.84 -0.98
CA THR A 195 -3.34 -2.16 -0.95
C THR A 195 -4.77 -2.11 -0.42
N TRP A 196 -5.18 -1.01 0.23
CA TRP A 196 -6.51 -0.89 0.81
C TRP A 196 -7.61 -0.90 -0.25
N SER A 197 -8.80 -1.39 0.06
CA SER A 197 -9.97 -1.32 -0.82
C SER A 197 -11.19 -0.87 -0.05
N CYS A 198 -11.71 0.32 -0.37
CA CYS A 198 -12.92 0.83 0.26
C CYS A 198 -14.16 0.59 -0.62
N PRO A 199 -15.38 0.61 -0.03
CA PRO A 199 -16.63 0.47 -0.79
C PRO A 199 -16.84 1.54 -1.87
N GLU A 200 -16.19 2.70 -1.75
CA GLU A 200 -16.31 3.83 -2.67
C GLU A 200 -15.34 3.78 -3.85
N PHE A 201 -14.59 2.68 -4.00
CA PHE A 201 -13.68 2.47 -5.12
C PHE A 201 -14.40 2.65 -6.46
N GLU A 202 -13.82 3.49 -7.32
CA GLU A 202 -14.14 3.58 -8.74
C GLU A 202 -12.83 3.36 -9.53
N PRO A 203 -12.85 2.59 -10.63
CA PRO A 203 -11.65 2.30 -11.39
C PRO A 203 -11.11 3.58 -12.02
N ARG A 204 -9.79 3.77 -11.93
CA ARG A 204 -9.09 4.88 -12.56
C ARG A 204 -9.31 4.90 -14.08
N PRO A 205 -9.63 6.07 -14.68
CA PRO A 205 -9.69 6.20 -16.14
C PRO A 205 -8.35 5.84 -16.81
N THR A 206 -8.42 5.37 -18.05
CA THR A 206 -7.21 4.98 -18.81
C THR A 206 -6.55 6.16 -19.53
N ALA A 207 -7.21 7.32 -19.60
CA ALA A 207 -6.68 8.57 -20.15
C ALA A 207 -7.56 9.77 -19.74
N GLY A 208 -6.99 10.99 -19.81
CA GLY A 208 -7.71 12.26 -19.68
C GLY A 208 -8.08 12.65 -18.24
N ALA A 209 -9.12 13.47 -18.11
CA ALA A 209 -9.59 13.98 -16.82
C ALA A 209 -9.96 12.85 -15.84
N GLY A 210 -9.67 13.08 -14.56
CA GLY A 210 -9.82 12.09 -13.50
C GLY A 210 -8.67 11.10 -13.41
N THR A 211 -7.65 11.21 -14.28
CA THR A 211 -6.36 10.51 -14.09
C THR A 211 -5.42 11.25 -13.15
N GLY A 212 -5.72 12.51 -12.78
CA GLY A 212 -4.94 13.27 -11.81
C GLY A 212 -3.46 13.39 -12.19
N HIS A 213 -2.60 13.55 -11.19
CA HIS A 213 -1.17 13.80 -11.36
C HIS A 213 -0.42 12.56 -11.84
N ARG A 214 -0.72 11.40 -11.25
CA ARG A 214 -0.06 10.13 -11.59
C ARG A 214 -0.41 9.61 -12.99
N GLY A 215 -1.45 10.14 -13.64
CA GLY A 215 -1.95 9.60 -14.89
C GLY A 215 -2.67 8.26 -14.71
N ALA A 216 -2.79 7.49 -15.79
CA ALA A 216 -3.50 6.23 -15.81
C ALA A 216 -2.73 5.12 -15.08
N PHE A 217 -3.42 4.21 -14.38
CA PHE A 217 -2.77 3.03 -13.81
C PHE A 217 -2.82 1.85 -14.80
N PRO A 218 -1.72 1.12 -15.08
CA PRO A 218 -0.42 1.12 -14.39
C PRO A 218 0.68 1.98 -15.06
N LEU A 219 0.30 2.97 -15.87
CA LEU A 219 1.20 3.88 -16.59
C LEU A 219 1.42 5.14 -15.74
N GLU A 220 2.04 4.99 -14.58
CA GLU A 220 2.32 6.15 -13.71
C GLU A 220 3.32 7.10 -14.41
N LEU A 221 2.96 8.39 -14.49
CA LEU A 221 3.85 9.45 -14.93
C LEU A 221 4.73 9.87 -13.74
N ALA A 222 6.05 9.97 -13.99
CA ALA A 222 7.05 10.39 -13.01
C ALA A 222 7.03 11.89 -12.71
#